data_AF-A0A0D3KMA0-F1
#
_entry.id   AF-A0A0D3KMA0-F1
#
_cell.length_a   1.000
_cell.length_b   1.000
_cell.length_c   1.000
_cell.angle_alpha   90.00
_cell.angle_beta   90.00
_cell.angle_gamma   90.00
#
_symmetry.space_group_name_H-M   'P 1'
#
loop_
_entity.id
_entity.type
_entity.pdbx_description
1 polymer ?
#
loop_
_entity_poly.entity_id
_entity_poly.type
_entity_poly.pdbx_seq_one_letter_code
_entity_poly.pdbx_strand_id
1 'polypeptide(L)'
;MRSLVKLQYMLAGVAAARECGVATYTAEQVIPSTAIMDGLTPPVVVGDASNLLSPPVLDLGGVWWIRYQPLDDSERGDLSWENPAVKLYAHGAFEELMTFADASSNSSTLPAEIGLAYNRMHHWAYTDTFNSYAGRIFNAADEVDTPIHMTFGNATHGMLRATSPDDQWLITKLDKDRWRRDTVFAADGPVGGARVSYILTRVVREDGSPHPTYFEAFTSYMGARQLRVHATDNVCLRRCGAWAPELTCQVPQLCDMWCELSGTWCA
;
A
#
# COMPACT_ATOMS: atom_id res chain seq x y z
N MET A 1 -23.61 6.13 38.53
CA MET A 1 -22.90 7.26 37.88
C MET A 1 -21.90 6.84 36.79
N ARG A 2 -21.18 5.70 36.88
CA ARG A 2 -20.24 5.24 35.81
C ARG A 2 -20.88 4.81 34.49
N SER A 3 -22.19 4.49 34.48
CA SER A 3 -22.89 4.05 33.27
C SER A 3 -23.44 5.19 32.39
N LEU A 4 -23.52 6.42 32.91
CA LEU A 4 -24.01 7.59 32.17
C LEU A 4 -22.89 8.29 31.37
N VAL A 5 -21.65 8.21 31.85
CA VAL A 5 -20.46 8.72 31.13
C VAL A 5 -20.22 7.93 29.84
N LYS A 6 -20.38 6.59 29.87
CA LYS A 6 -20.23 5.75 28.67
C LYS A 6 -21.29 6.06 27.58
N LEU A 7 -22.46 6.53 27.96
CA LEU A 7 -23.53 6.90 27.01
C LEU A 7 -23.32 8.30 26.42
N GLN A 8 -22.72 9.24 27.17
CA GLN A 8 -22.34 10.56 26.63
C GLN A 8 -21.20 10.46 25.60
N TYR A 9 -20.27 9.51 25.74
CA TYR A 9 -19.27 9.25 24.69
C TYR A 9 -19.87 8.56 23.45
N MET A 10 -20.95 7.78 23.59
CA MET A 10 -21.66 7.21 22.43
C MET A 10 -22.57 8.24 21.72
N LEU A 11 -23.17 9.17 22.46
CA LEU A 11 -24.09 10.19 21.89
C LEU A 11 -23.39 11.46 21.41
N ALA A 12 -22.13 11.68 21.76
CA ALA A 12 -21.26 12.66 21.10
C ALA A 12 -20.76 12.18 19.72
N GLY A 13 -21.09 10.94 19.33
CA GLY A 13 -20.73 10.30 18.05
C GLY A 13 -21.57 10.73 16.84
N VAL A 14 -22.14 11.94 16.82
CA VAL A 14 -22.85 12.48 15.64
C VAL A 14 -22.38 13.91 15.30
N ALA A 15 -21.13 14.24 15.65
CA ALA A 15 -20.37 15.13 14.77
C ALA A 15 -19.84 14.21 13.67
N ALA A 16 -20.29 14.40 12.43
CA ALA A 16 -19.82 13.64 11.27
C ALA A 16 -18.30 13.49 11.39
N ALA A 17 -17.81 12.25 11.50
CA ALA A 17 -16.39 11.98 11.43
C ALA A 17 -15.90 12.70 10.17
N ARG A 18 -15.03 13.70 10.33
CA ARG A 18 -14.55 14.47 9.19
C ARG A 18 -13.87 13.49 8.25
N GLU A 19 -14.48 13.26 7.08
CA GLU A 19 -13.89 12.41 6.05
C GLU A 19 -12.65 13.11 5.51
N CYS A 20 -11.50 12.67 6.01
CA CYS A 20 -10.21 13.09 5.47
C CYS A 20 -9.93 12.30 4.20
N GLY A 21 -9.38 12.95 3.18
CA GLY A 21 -8.87 12.25 2.00
C GLY A 21 -7.70 11.33 2.35
N VAL A 22 -6.90 11.77 3.33
CA VAL A 22 -5.65 11.11 3.74
C VAL A 22 -5.51 11.18 5.25
N ALA A 23 -5.12 10.07 5.86
CA ALA A 23 -4.78 10.00 7.27
C ALA A 23 -3.30 9.66 7.45
N THR A 24 -2.74 10.07 8.60
CA THR A 24 -1.32 9.90 8.92
C THR A 24 -1.17 9.07 10.19
N TYR A 25 -0.22 8.15 10.19
CA TYR A 25 0.00 7.18 11.25
C TYR A 25 1.48 7.03 11.59
N THR A 26 1.75 6.62 12.82
CA THR A 26 3.06 6.11 13.24
C THR A 26 3.22 4.65 12.84
N ALA A 27 4.44 4.12 12.91
CA ALA A 27 4.72 2.72 12.59
C ALA A 27 4.06 1.75 13.59
N GLU A 28 3.96 2.15 14.85
CA GLU A 28 3.37 1.38 15.94
C GLU A 28 1.87 1.20 15.76
N GLN A 29 1.21 2.20 15.18
CA GLN A 29 -0.23 2.19 14.88
C GLN A 29 -0.61 1.21 13.75
N VAL A 30 0.37 0.60 13.06
CA VAL A 30 0.09 -0.50 12.12
C VAL A 30 -0.48 -1.72 12.85
N ILE A 31 -0.17 -1.89 14.14
CA ILE A 31 -0.80 -2.92 14.97
C ILE A 31 -2.24 -2.49 15.30
N PRO A 32 -3.26 -3.27 14.93
CA PRO A 32 -4.65 -2.87 15.12
C PRO A 32 -5.00 -2.52 16.56
N SER A 33 -4.51 -3.30 17.53
CA SER A 33 -4.78 -3.02 18.95
C SER A 33 -4.18 -1.69 19.40
N THR A 34 -3.00 -1.31 18.90
CA THR A 34 -2.38 -0.01 19.18
C THR A 34 -3.20 1.13 18.59
N ALA A 35 -3.56 1.05 17.30
CA ALA A 35 -4.42 2.07 16.67
C ALA A 35 -5.74 2.25 17.42
N ILE A 36 -6.39 1.15 17.79
CA ILE A 36 -7.67 1.18 18.52
C ILE A 36 -7.52 1.82 19.91
N MET A 37 -6.42 1.55 20.63
CA MET A 37 -6.14 2.20 21.92
C MET A 37 -5.97 3.73 21.77
N ASP A 38 -5.44 4.17 20.63
CA ASP A 38 -5.31 5.59 20.28
C ASP A 38 -6.61 6.21 19.73
N GLY A 39 -7.69 5.43 19.61
CA GLY A 39 -8.97 5.87 19.05
C GLY A 39 -8.97 6.01 17.53
N LEU A 40 -8.07 5.30 16.85
CA LEU A 40 -7.89 5.33 15.39
C LEU A 40 -8.30 4.00 14.75
N THR A 41 -8.68 4.08 13.47
CA THR A 41 -8.75 2.90 12.59
C THR A 41 -7.33 2.51 12.18
N PRO A 42 -6.97 1.22 12.10
CA PRO A 42 -5.63 0.81 11.66
C PRO A 42 -5.28 1.38 10.27
N PRO A 43 -4.03 1.77 10.00
CA PRO A 43 -3.63 2.37 8.72
C PRO A 43 -3.84 1.43 7.55
N VAL A 44 -3.66 0.12 7.76
CA VAL A 44 -3.90 -0.90 6.75
C VAL A 44 -4.76 -1.99 7.37
N VAL A 45 -5.78 -2.45 6.66
CA VAL A 45 -6.62 -3.58 7.08
C VAL A 45 -5.76 -4.84 7.10
N VAL A 46 -5.86 -5.63 8.16
CA VAL A 46 -5.17 -6.93 8.22
C VAL A 46 -5.90 -7.91 7.31
N GLY A 47 -5.20 -8.48 6.33
CA GLY A 47 -5.76 -9.55 5.51
C GLY A 47 -5.90 -10.82 6.34
N ASP A 48 -7.06 -11.45 6.32
CA ASP A 48 -7.32 -12.71 7.00
C ASP A 48 -8.36 -13.56 6.25
N ALA A 49 -8.53 -14.80 6.68
CA ALA A 49 -9.47 -15.72 6.05
C ALA A 49 -10.93 -15.21 5.95
N SER A 50 -11.32 -14.19 6.73
CA SER A 50 -12.67 -13.62 6.72
C SER A 50 -12.86 -12.53 5.67
N ASN A 51 -11.79 -11.87 5.23
CA ASN A 51 -11.84 -10.78 4.24
C ASN A 51 -11.09 -11.08 2.93
N LEU A 52 -10.66 -12.33 2.73
CA LEU A 52 -10.18 -12.82 1.45
C LEU A 52 -11.35 -13.41 0.65
N LEU A 53 -11.70 -12.79 -0.49
CA LEU A 53 -12.93 -13.09 -1.24
C LEU A 53 -12.94 -14.49 -1.88
N SER A 54 -11.75 -15.06 -2.11
CA SER A 54 -11.56 -16.47 -2.45
C SER A 54 -10.44 -16.99 -1.56
N PRO A 55 -10.59 -18.13 -0.84
CA PRO A 55 -9.54 -18.65 0.02
C PRO A 55 -8.27 -18.81 -0.83
N PRO A 56 -7.20 -18.07 -0.51
CA PRO A 56 -6.10 -17.98 -1.44
C PRO A 56 -5.38 -19.31 -1.47
N VAL A 57 -4.94 -19.71 -2.68
CA VAL A 57 -4.04 -20.85 -2.88
C VAL A 57 -2.68 -20.62 -2.18
N LEU A 58 -2.44 -19.39 -1.73
CA LEU A 58 -1.24 -18.89 -1.10
C LEU A 58 -1.56 -18.34 0.29
N ASP A 59 -0.63 -18.44 1.23
CA ASP A 59 -0.72 -17.72 2.50
C ASP A 59 -0.38 -16.24 2.29
N LEU A 60 -1.43 -15.41 2.29
CA LEU A 60 -1.37 -13.96 2.01
C LEU A 60 -1.81 -13.09 3.18
N GLY A 61 -2.19 -13.70 4.32
CA GLY A 61 -2.73 -12.97 5.47
C GLY A 61 -1.71 -12.01 6.09
N GLY A 62 -2.19 -11.01 6.82
CA GLY A 62 -1.37 -10.02 7.49
C GLY A 62 -1.23 -8.69 6.73
N VAL A 63 -0.27 -7.89 7.17
CA VAL A 63 0.15 -6.65 6.52
C VAL A 63 1.60 -6.81 6.05
N TRP A 64 1.85 -6.42 4.81
CA TRP A 64 3.11 -6.64 4.11
C TRP A 64 3.81 -5.32 3.84
N TRP A 65 5.08 -5.22 4.24
CA TRP A 65 5.95 -4.10 3.96
C TRP A 65 6.72 -4.34 2.66
N ILE A 66 6.47 -3.52 1.65
CA ILE A 66 7.23 -3.47 0.40
C ILE A 66 8.46 -2.60 0.65
N ARG A 67 9.62 -3.25 0.74
CA ARG A 67 10.90 -2.60 1.00
C ARG A 67 11.80 -2.65 -0.21
N TYR A 68 12.45 -1.54 -0.56
CA TYR A 68 13.48 -1.55 -1.59
C TYR A 68 14.69 -2.38 -1.17
N GLN A 69 15.14 -3.23 -2.08
CA GLN A 69 16.37 -3.97 -1.95
C GLN A 69 17.35 -3.54 -3.05
N PRO A 70 18.46 -2.88 -2.68
CA PRO A 70 19.55 -2.66 -3.62
C PRO A 70 20.01 -4.01 -4.17
N LEU A 71 20.05 -4.15 -5.49
CA LEU A 71 20.65 -5.31 -6.14
C LEU A 71 22.15 -5.29 -5.92
N ASP A 72 22.77 -6.45 -5.66
CA ASP A 72 24.22 -6.58 -5.68
C ASP A 72 24.77 -6.45 -7.11
N ASP A 73 26.06 -6.13 -7.25
CA ASP A 73 26.69 -5.91 -8.57
C ASP A 73 26.57 -7.12 -9.51
N SER A 74 26.52 -8.34 -8.96
CA SER A 74 26.37 -9.59 -9.72
C SER A 74 24.96 -9.83 -10.25
N GLU A 75 23.91 -9.31 -9.60
CA GLU A 75 22.52 -9.47 -10.01
C GLU A 75 22.05 -8.35 -10.96
N ARG A 76 22.81 -7.25 -11.01
CA ARG A 76 22.49 -6.03 -11.76
C ARG A 76 22.88 -6.12 -13.24
N GLY A 77 23.90 -6.92 -13.59
CA GLY A 77 24.47 -6.94 -14.94
C GLY A 77 25.10 -5.59 -15.34
N ASP A 78 25.23 -5.34 -16.65
CA ASP A 78 25.78 -4.08 -17.23
C ASP A 78 24.87 -2.84 -17.03
N LEU A 79 23.75 -2.96 -16.33
CA LEU A 79 22.86 -1.84 -16.00
C LEU A 79 23.47 -1.06 -14.82
N SER A 80 24.45 -0.23 -15.13
CA SER A 80 25.31 0.42 -14.14
C SER A 80 24.56 1.47 -13.30
N TRP A 81 24.95 1.59 -12.03
CA TRP A 81 24.61 2.72 -11.15
C TRP A 81 24.98 4.08 -11.75
N GLU A 82 25.68 4.14 -12.90
CA GLU A 82 25.97 5.39 -13.57
C GLU A 82 24.73 6.01 -14.22
N ASN A 83 23.67 5.24 -14.46
CA ASN A 83 22.40 5.81 -14.90
C ASN A 83 21.81 6.71 -13.79
N PRO A 84 21.74 8.04 -13.99
CA PRO A 84 21.25 8.97 -12.97
C PRO A 84 19.77 8.74 -12.63
N ALA A 85 18.97 8.19 -13.55
CA ALA A 85 17.58 7.84 -13.29
C ALA A 85 17.46 6.68 -12.29
N VAL A 86 18.37 5.70 -12.36
CA VAL A 86 18.42 4.58 -11.41
C VAL A 86 18.85 5.05 -10.02
N LYS A 87 19.86 5.92 -9.97
CA LYS A 87 20.26 6.57 -8.71
C LYS A 87 19.10 7.35 -8.10
N LEU A 88 18.43 8.19 -8.88
CA LEU A 88 17.29 8.98 -8.42
C LEU A 88 16.16 8.07 -7.92
N TYR A 89 15.86 6.99 -8.65
CA TYR A 89 14.86 6.01 -8.24
C TYR A 89 15.24 5.33 -6.92
N ALA A 90 16.47 4.85 -6.78
CA ALA A 90 16.94 4.19 -5.57
C ALA A 90 16.97 5.13 -4.36
N HIS A 91 17.36 6.39 -4.55
CA HIS A 91 17.39 7.39 -3.49
C HIS A 91 16.02 7.72 -2.90
N GLY A 92 14.96 7.53 -3.69
CA GLY A 92 13.60 7.74 -3.22
C GLY A 92 12.75 6.48 -3.21
N ALA A 93 13.32 5.28 -3.33
CA ALA A 93 12.57 4.06 -3.65
C ALA A 93 11.30 3.88 -2.80
N PHE A 94 10.26 3.31 -3.42
CA PHE A 94 8.94 3.18 -2.79
C PHE A 94 9.01 2.30 -1.56
N GLU A 95 8.59 2.84 -0.43
CA GLU A 95 8.52 2.12 0.83
C GLU A 95 7.08 2.24 1.31
N GLU A 96 6.39 1.11 1.33
CA GLU A 96 4.93 1.04 1.39
C GLU A 96 4.47 -0.14 2.24
N LEU A 97 3.29 -0.02 2.85
CA LEU A 97 2.57 -1.16 3.39
C LEU A 97 1.40 -1.49 2.48
N MET A 98 1.10 -2.78 2.36
CA MET A 98 -0.07 -3.28 1.65
C MET A 98 -0.71 -4.42 2.40
N THR A 99 -1.94 -4.75 2.02
CA THR A 99 -2.68 -5.93 2.47
C THR A 99 -3.29 -6.66 1.30
N PHE A 100 -3.52 -7.95 1.46
CA PHE A 100 -4.32 -8.76 0.54
C PHE A 100 -5.79 -8.85 0.97
N ALA A 101 -6.23 -8.06 1.95
CA ALA A 101 -7.66 -7.90 2.23
C ALA A 101 -8.42 -7.55 0.94
N ASP A 102 -9.63 -8.09 0.80
CA ASP A 102 -10.47 -8.01 -0.39
C ASP A 102 -9.86 -8.57 -1.68
N ALA A 103 -8.71 -9.24 -1.62
CA ALA A 103 -8.13 -9.88 -2.78
C ALA A 103 -9.05 -11.03 -3.26
N SER A 104 -9.21 -11.09 -4.58
CA SER A 104 -9.99 -12.14 -5.24
C SER A 104 -9.05 -13.07 -6.00
N SER A 105 -9.40 -14.36 -6.05
CA SER A 105 -8.69 -15.34 -6.88
C SER A 105 -9.66 -15.95 -7.87
N ASN A 106 -9.23 -16.10 -9.13
CA ASN A 106 -10.01 -16.76 -10.18
C ASN A 106 -10.01 -18.30 -10.06
N SER A 107 -9.18 -18.85 -9.17
CA SER A 107 -8.97 -20.30 -9.01
C SER A 107 -8.65 -20.66 -7.55
N SER A 108 -9.05 -21.85 -7.13
CA SER A 108 -8.68 -22.46 -5.84
C SER A 108 -7.45 -23.37 -5.94
N THR A 109 -6.85 -23.51 -7.13
CA THR A 109 -5.61 -24.25 -7.37
C THR A 109 -4.68 -23.47 -8.29
N LEU A 110 -3.39 -23.76 -8.28
CA LEU A 110 -2.43 -23.13 -9.20
C LEU A 110 -2.49 -23.79 -10.59
N PRO A 111 -2.30 -23.03 -11.69
CA PRO A 111 -2.06 -21.59 -11.73
C PRO A 111 -3.31 -20.77 -11.36
N ALA A 112 -3.10 -19.61 -10.74
CA ALA A 112 -4.17 -18.72 -10.30
C ALA A 112 -3.82 -17.26 -10.60
N GLU A 113 -4.83 -16.46 -10.91
CA GLU A 113 -4.73 -15.01 -10.95
C GLU A 113 -5.39 -14.42 -9.71
N ILE A 114 -4.68 -13.50 -9.06
CA ILE A 114 -5.10 -12.79 -7.87
C ILE A 114 -5.30 -11.32 -8.24
N GLY A 115 -6.52 -10.81 -8.05
CA GLY A 115 -6.85 -9.40 -8.18
C GLY A 115 -6.76 -8.72 -6.82
N LEU A 116 -5.83 -7.77 -6.68
CA LEU A 116 -5.53 -7.05 -5.45
C LEU A 116 -6.23 -5.69 -5.42
N ALA A 117 -7.06 -5.44 -4.41
CA ALA A 117 -7.77 -4.18 -4.22
C ALA A 117 -6.86 -3.11 -3.60
N TYR A 118 -5.98 -2.49 -4.38
CA TYR A 118 -4.95 -1.60 -3.85
C TYR A 118 -5.41 -0.17 -3.52
N ASN A 119 -6.42 0.34 -4.22
CA ASN A 119 -6.86 1.74 -4.11
C ASN A 119 -7.92 2.00 -3.04
N ARG A 120 -8.48 0.93 -2.47
CA ARG A 120 -9.44 1.04 -1.38
C ARG A 120 -8.82 1.70 -0.17
N MET A 121 -9.64 2.40 0.60
CA MET A 121 -9.25 2.98 1.87
C MET A 121 -8.60 1.89 2.73
N HIS A 122 -7.52 2.25 3.42
CA HIS A 122 -6.78 1.35 4.28
C HIS A 122 -6.26 0.06 3.62
N HIS A 123 -6.06 0.02 2.30
CA HIS A 123 -5.39 -1.13 1.64
C HIS A 123 -3.92 -0.89 1.34
N TRP A 124 -3.50 0.37 1.27
CA TRP A 124 -2.12 0.78 1.06
C TRP A 124 -1.73 1.94 1.98
N ALA A 125 -0.52 1.90 2.51
CA ALA A 125 0.10 3.02 3.21
C ALA A 125 1.43 3.38 2.56
N TYR A 126 1.67 4.68 2.41
CA TYR A 126 2.86 5.24 1.78
C TYR A 126 3.72 5.89 2.85
N THR A 127 5.02 5.61 2.88
CA THR A 127 5.93 6.40 3.70
C THR A 127 5.95 7.87 3.26
N ASP A 128 6.39 8.76 4.13
CA ASP A 128 6.55 10.19 3.85
C ASP A 128 7.78 10.53 3.00
N THR A 129 8.37 9.55 2.30
CA THR A 129 9.43 9.78 1.32
C THR A 129 8.89 10.45 0.05
N PHE A 130 9.77 11.11 -0.71
CA PHE A 130 9.37 11.83 -1.91
C PHE A 130 8.71 10.93 -2.98
N ASN A 131 9.27 9.74 -3.29
CA ASN A 131 8.62 8.90 -4.30
C ASN A 131 7.37 8.22 -3.75
N SER A 132 7.32 7.78 -2.48
CA SER A 132 6.07 7.28 -1.90
C SER A 132 4.96 8.35 -1.92
N TYR A 133 5.31 9.62 -1.72
CA TYR A 133 4.39 10.74 -1.91
C TYR A 133 3.94 10.88 -3.38
N ALA A 134 4.87 10.82 -4.34
CA ALA A 134 4.56 10.89 -5.77
C ALA A 134 3.71 9.70 -6.24
N GLY A 135 4.05 8.48 -5.84
CA GLY A 135 3.30 7.26 -6.13
C GLY A 135 1.86 7.34 -5.62
N ARG A 136 1.69 7.82 -4.38
CA ARG A 136 0.35 8.07 -3.83
C ARG A 136 -0.44 9.10 -4.66
N ILE A 137 0.20 10.15 -5.19
CA ILE A 137 -0.48 11.13 -6.06
C ILE A 137 -0.96 10.46 -7.35
N PHE A 138 -0.13 9.65 -7.98
CA PHE A 138 -0.53 8.92 -9.19
C PHE A 138 -1.67 7.94 -8.88
N ASN A 139 -1.56 7.15 -7.81
CA ASN A 139 -2.58 6.17 -7.43
C ASN A 139 -3.88 6.81 -6.93
N ALA A 140 -3.83 8.04 -6.38
CA ALA A 140 -5.02 8.76 -5.96
C ALA A 140 -5.97 9.04 -7.13
N ALA A 141 -5.47 9.06 -8.36
CA ALA A 141 -6.27 9.27 -9.55
C ALA A 141 -7.05 8.01 -9.97
N ASP A 142 -6.58 6.83 -9.60
CA ASP A 142 -7.13 5.57 -10.07
C ASP A 142 -8.47 5.23 -9.39
N GLU A 143 -9.32 4.51 -10.12
CA GLU A 143 -10.60 4.02 -9.61
C GLU A 143 -10.38 3.08 -8.41
N VAL A 144 -11.26 3.19 -7.42
CA VAL A 144 -11.20 2.42 -6.16
C VAL A 144 -11.18 0.91 -6.40
N ASP A 145 -11.99 0.46 -7.36
CA ASP A 145 -12.23 -0.96 -7.61
C ASP A 145 -11.39 -1.53 -8.77
N THR A 146 -10.47 -0.75 -9.36
CA THR A 146 -9.54 -1.29 -10.36
C THR A 146 -8.46 -2.12 -9.64
N PRO A 147 -8.40 -3.45 -9.84
CA PRO A 147 -7.44 -4.28 -9.12
C PRO A 147 -6.08 -4.32 -9.84
N ILE A 148 -5.02 -4.55 -9.06
CA ILE A 148 -3.74 -4.98 -9.62
C ILE A 148 -3.79 -6.50 -9.77
N HIS A 149 -3.49 -6.99 -10.97
CA HIS A 149 -3.51 -8.42 -11.26
C HIS A 149 -2.14 -9.06 -11.06
N MET A 150 -2.11 -10.17 -10.33
CA MET A 150 -0.92 -10.99 -10.10
C MET A 150 -1.19 -12.41 -10.53
N THR A 151 -0.42 -12.94 -11.48
CA THR A 151 -0.56 -14.33 -11.94
C THR A 151 0.49 -15.20 -11.28
N PHE A 152 0.08 -16.25 -10.58
CA PHE A 152 0.97 -17.24 -9.99
C PHE A 152 0.92 -18.54 -10.79
N GLY A 153 2.05 -18.89 -11.38
CA GLY A 153 2.20 -20.18 -12.10
C GLY A 153 2.36 -21.35 -11.13
N ASN A 154 2.94 -21.10 -9.96
CA ASN A 154 3.10 -22.08 -8.89
C ASN A 154 3.19 -21.38 -7.52
N ALA A 155 3.41 -22.14 -6.44
CA ALA A 155 3.39 -21.63 -5.07
C ALA A 155 4.59 -20.74 -4.71
N THR A 156 5.61 -20.67 -5.57
CA THR A 156 6.85 -19.92 -5.34
C THR A 156 7.12 -18.85 -6.38
N HIS A 157 6.39 -18.83 -7.50
CA HIS A 157 6.62 -17.90 -8.61
C HIS A 157 5.31 -17.31 -9.12
N GLY A 158 5.31 -15.98 -9.26
CA GLY A 158 4.26 -15.24 -9.92
C GLY A 158 4.80 -14.03 -10.67
N MET A 159 3.90 -13.26 -11.24
CA MET A 159 4.20 -12.06 -12.00
C MET A 159 3.08 -11.05 -11.78
N LEU A 160 3.44 -9.80 -11.53
CA LEU A 160 2.52 -8.69 -11.47
C LEU A 160 2.36 -8.12 -12.88
N ARG A 161 1.11 -7.90 -13.30
CA ARG A 161 0.81 -7.34 -14.61
C ARG A 161 1.22 -5.87 -14.63
N ALA A 162 2.29 -5.56 -15.34
CA ALA A 162 2.74 -4.19 -15.50
C ALA A 162 1.85 -3.41 -16.50
N THR A 163 1.86 -2.09 -16.38
CA THR A 163 1.14 -1.18 -17.28
C THR A 163 1.74 -1.20 -18.70
N SER A 164 3.06 -1.34 -18.80
CA SER A 164 3.77 -1.56 -20.07
C SER A 164 3.97 -3.05 -20.32
N PRO A 165 3.74 -3.55 -21.55
CA PRO A 165 4.00 -4.95 -21.90
C PRO A 165 5.49 -5.32 -21.84
N ASP A 166 6.38 -4.33 -21.93
CA ASP A 166 7.84 -4.52 -21.89
C ASP A 166 8.42 -4.50 -20.47
N ASP A 167 7.62 -4.08 -19.48
CA ASP A 167 7.99 -4.16 -18.08
C ASP A 167 7.74 -5.57 -17.53
N GLN A 168 8.70 -6.14 -16.80
CA GLN A 168 8.55 -7.46 -16.17
C GLN A 168 8.66 -7.34 -14.66
N TRP A 169 7.57 -7.64 -13.95
CA TRP A 169 7.52 -7.56 -12.49
C TRP A 169 7.36 -8.97 -11.92
N LEU A 170 8.49 -9.65 -11.75
CA LEU A 170 8.56 -11.05 -11.33
C LEU A 170 8.49 -11.16 -9.80
N ILE A 171 7.73 -12.14 -9.31
CA ILE A 171 7.55 -12.38 -7.89
C ILE A 171 8.09 -13.78 -7.56
N THR A 172 9.02 -13.85 -6.62
CA THR A 172 9.64 -15.09 -6.17
C THR A 172 9.52 -15.22 -4.65
N LYS A 173 9.00 -16.35 -4.17
CA LYS A 173 8.91 -16.63 -2.74
C LYS A 173 10.30 -16.87 -2.17
N LEU A 174 10.64 -16.14 -1.11
CA LEU A 174 11.86 -16.38 -0.34
C LEU A 174 11.59 -17.34 0.82
N ASP A 175 10.51 -17.07 1.57
CA ASP A 175 10.01 -17.92 2.63
C ASP A 175 8.51 -17.64 2.87
N LYS A 176 7.95 -18.07 4.02
CA LYS A 176 6.52 -17.91 4.33
C LYS A 176 6.10 -16.45 4.59
N ASP A 177 7.04 -15.59 4.95
CA ASP A 177 6.81 -14.20 5.34
C ASP A 177 7.55 -13.21 4.43
N ARG A 178 8.22 -13.70 3.37
CA ARG A 178 8.97 -12.86 2.44
C ARG A 178 8.83 -13.29 0.98
N TRP A 179 8.59 -12.30 0.13
CA TRP A 179 8.61 -12.44 -1.32
C TRP A 179 9.53 -11.39 -1.93
N ARG A 180 10.30 -11.76 -2.94
CA ARG A 180 11.10 -10.86 -3.76
C ARG A 180 10.29 -10.46 -4.98
N ARG A 181 10.20 -9.15 -5.26
CA ARG A 181 9.68 -8.59 -6.51
C ARG A 181 10.82 -7.96 -7.28
N ASP A 182 11.23 -8.60 -8.36
CA ASP A 182 12.17 -8.01 -9.30
C ASP A 182 11.40 -7.27 -10.39
N THR A 183 11.75 -6.02 -10.62
CA THR A 183 11.20 -5.18 -11.67
C THR A 183 12.29 -4.91 -12.70
N VAL A 184 12.03 -5.31 -13.94
CA VAL A 184 12.78 -4.90 -15.12
C VAL A 184 11.93 -3.89 -15.86
N PHE A 185 12.44 -2.68 -16.04
CA PHE A 185 11.75 -1.64 -16.79
C PHE A 185 12.05 -1.75 -18.28
N ALA A 186 11.17 -1.23 -19.13
CA ALA A 186 11.37 -1.15 -20.56
C ALA A 186 12.67 -0.40 -20.93
N ALA A 187 13.37 -0.89 -21.96
CA ALA A 187 14.66 -0.35 -22.41
C ALA A 187 14.56 1.08 -22.97
N ASP A 188 13.45 1.40 -23.60
CA ASP A 188 13.09 2.71 -24.15
C ASP A 188 12.36 3.61 -23.14
N GLY A 189 12.11 3.11 -21.92
CA GLY A 189 11.48 3.84 -20.83
C GLY A 189 12.38 4.89 -20.17
N PRO A 190 11.83 5.72 -19.26
CA PRO A 190 12.54 6.81 -18.60
C PRO A 190 13.71 6.35 -17.70
N VAL A 191 13.74 5.07 -17.35
CA VAL A 191 14.79 4.44 -16.56
C VAL A 191 15.64 3.46 -17.38
N GLY A 192 15.44 3.40 -18.70
CA GLY A 192 16.38 2.81 -19.67
C GLY A 192 16.74 1.34 -19.42
N GLY A 193 15.77 0.46 -19.22
CA GLY A 193 16.04 -0.96 -19.03
C GLY A 193 16.46 -1.35 -17.60
N ALA A 194 16.40 -0.41 -16.65
CA ALA A 194 16.88 -0.63 -15.29
C ALA A 194 16.22 -1.84 -14.61
N ARG A 195 17.00 -2.48 -13.74
CA ARG A 195 16.51 -3.53 -12.84
C ARG A 195 16.52 -3.03 -11.41
N VAL A 196 15.41 -3.19 -10.71
CA VAL A 196 15.27 -2.89 -9.28
C VAL A 196 14.61 -4.07 -8.58
N SER A 197 14.82 -4.19 -7.27
CA SER A 197 14.23 -5.27 -6.49
C SER A 197 13.58 -4.72 -5.22
N TYR A 198 12.53 -5.41 -4.79
CA TYR A 198 11.81 -5.14 -3.57
C TYR A 198 11.58 -6.45 -2.82
N ILE A 199 11.61 -6.38 -1.49
CA ILE A 199 11.17 -7.48 -0.63
C ILE A 199 9.87 -7.10 0.04
N LEU A 200 8.82 -7.87 -0.25
CA LEU A 200 7.57 -7.86 0.48
C LEU A 200 7.75 -8.70 1.74
N THR A 201 7.74 -8.07 2.91
CA THR A 201 7.94 -8.72 4.21
C THR A 201 6.69 -8.62 5.06
N ARG A 202 6.17 -9.72 5.60
CA ARG A 202 5.04 -9.71 6.53
C ARG A 202 5.47 -9.08 7.86
N VAL A 203 4.89 -7.93 8.21
CA VAL A 203 5.23 -7.17 9.44
C VAL A 203 4.13 -7.28 10.50
N VAL A 204 2.90 -7.54 10.10
CA VAL A 204 1.78 -7.88 10.99
C VAL A 204 1.22 -9.23 10.54
N ARG A 205 0.98 -10.13 11.50
CA ARG A 205 0.42 -11.46 11.22
C ARG A 205 -1.07 -11.37 10.95
N GLU A 206 -1.64 -12.46 10.43
CA GLU A 206 -3.08 -12.59 10.18
C GLU A 206 -3.93 -12.35 11.44
N ASP A 207 -3.42 -12.70 12.61
CA ASP A 207 -4.09 -12.45 13.90
C ASP A 207 -4.03 -10.98 14.36
N GLY A 208 -3.45 -10.10 13.55
CA GLY A 208 -3.23 -8.68 13.86
C GLY A 208 -2.08 -8.41 14.83
N SER A 209 -1.33 -9.43 15.27
CA SER A 209 -0.18 -9.21 16.14
C SER A 209 1.06 -8.75 15.34
N PRO A 210 2.01 -8.05 15.98
CA PRO A 210 3.31 -7.78 15.36
C PRO A 210 4.01 -9.08 14.98
N HIS A 211 4.69 -9.10 13.83
CA HIS A 211 5.55 -10.21 13.44
C HIS A 211 6.81 -10.22 14.35
N PRO A 212 7.13 -11.35 15.02
CA PRO A 212 8.17 -11.39 16.05
C PRO A 212 9.58 -11.07 15.55
N THR A 213 9.84 -11.26 14.26
CA THR A 213 11.17 -11.02 13.65
C THR A 213 11.24 -9.70 12.87
N TYR A 214 10.14 -9.29 12.24
CA TYR A 214 10.19 -8.27 11.19
C TYR A 214 9.54 -6.95 11.59
N PHE A 215 8.69 -6.96 12.62
CA PHE A 215 8.05 -5.73 13.07
C PHE A 215 9.03 -4.75 13.71
N GLU A 216 10.01 -5.24 14.47
CA GLU A 216 11.08 -4.40 15.03
C GLU A 216 11.96 -3.81 13.92
N ALA A 217 12.31 -4.61 12.91
CA ALA A 217 13.08 -4.12 11.76
C ALA A 217 12.30 -3.04 10.97
N PHE A 218 11.00 -3.21 10.82
CA PHE A 218 10.11 -2.23 10.19
C PHE A 218 10.02 -0.93 11.00
N THR A 219 9.70 -1.01 12.29
CA THR A 219 9.61 0.19 13.16
C THR A 219 10.96 0.91 13.28
N SER A 220 12.07 0.19 13.37
CA SER A 220 13.42 0.77 13.34
C SER A 220 13.72 1.47 12.01
N TYR A 221 13.27 0.91 10.88
CA TYR A 221 13.42 1.55 9.57
C TYR A 221 12.60 2.84 9.50
N MET A 222 11.34 2.78 9.93
CA MET A 222 10.45 3.94 9.95
C MET A 222 11.05 5.06 10.81
N GLY A 223 11.54 4.75 12.01
CA GLY A 223 12.11 5.76 12.91
C GLY A 223 11.09 6.87 13.18
N ALA A 224 11.41 8.11 12.78
CA ALA A 224 10.50 9.26 12.91
C ALA A 224 9.55 9.46 11.71
N ARG A 225 9.63 8.60 10.68
CA ARG A 225 8.79 8.69 9.48
C ARG A 225 7.34 8.37 9.79
N GLN A 226 6.46 8.92 8.97
CA GLN A 226 5.04 8.67 9.05
C GLN A 226 4.53 7.85 7.86
N LEU A 227 3.42 7.15 8.09
CA LEU A 227 2.65 6.46 7.07
C LEU A 227 1.45 7.32 6.68
N ARG A 228 1.19 7.45 5.38
CA ARG A 228 0.06 8.16 4.82
C ARG A 228 -0.83 7.19 4.06
N VAL A 229 -2.12 7.22 4.36
CA VAL A 229 -3.11 6.25 3.86
C VAL A 229 -4.26 7.00 3.22
N HIS A 230 -4.85 6.46 2.16
CA HIS A 230 -6.18 6.89 1.73
C HIS A 230 -7.20 6.58 2.83
N ALA A 231 -7.81 7.62 3.39
CA ALA A 231 -8.78 7.51 4.50
C ALA A 231 -10.24 7.49 4.02
N THR A 232 -10.45 7.42 2.70
CA THR A 232 -11.76 7.41 2.06
C THR A 232 -11.67 6.75 0.69
N ASP A 233 -12.74 6.10 0.26
CA ASP A 233 -12.94 5.61 -1.10
C ASP A 233 -13.46 6.70 -2.05
N ASN A 234 -13.81 7.89 -1.54
CA ASN A 234 -14.16 9.01 -2.40
C ASN A 234 -12.93 9.48 -3.18
N VAL A 235 -12.89 9.15 -4.49
CA VAL A 235 -11.78 9.49 -5.40
C VAL A 235 -11.49 10.99 -5.41
N CYS A 236 -12.51 11.84 -5.29
CA CYS A 236 -12.32 13.29 -5.25
C CYS A 236 -11.59 13.74 -4.00
N LEU A 237 -11.99 13.23 -2.83
CA LEU A 237 -11.30 13.50 -1.57
C LEU A 237 -9.88 12.92 -1.58
N ARG A 238 -9.66 11.74 -2.16
CA ARG A 238 -8.32 11.14 -2.34
C ARG A 238 -7.41 12.04 -3.18
N ARG A 239 -7.87 12.46 -4.37
CA ARG A 239 -7.12 13.35 -5.28
C ARG A 239 -6.79 14.67 -4.60
N CYS A 240 -7.77 15.30 -3.96
CA CYS A 240 -7.57 16.54 -3.22
C CYS A 240 -6.56 16.35 -2.07
N GLY A 241 -6.70 15.27 -1.28
CA GLY A 241 -5.83 14.96 -0.16
C GLY A 241 -4.42 14.52 -0.58
N ALA A 242 -4.26 14.06 -1.82
CA ALA A 242 -2.95 13.78 -2.38
C ALA A 242 -2.12 15.07 -2.47
N TRP A 243 -2.72 16.18 -2.87
CA TRP A 243 -2.06 17.49 -3.01
C TRP A 243 -2.11 18.36 -1.75
N ALA A 244 -3.23 18.33 -1.03
CA ALA A 244 -3.51 19.17 0.14
C ALA A 244 -4.15 18.34 1.28
N PRO A 245 -3.39 17.43 1.91
CA PRO A 245 -3.93 16.50 2.91
C PRO A 245 -4.63 17.22 4.07
N GLU A 246 -4.03 18.31 4.57
CA GLU A 246 -4.60 19.10 5.67
C GLU A 246 -5.92 19.80 5.31
N LEU A 247 -6.10 20.16 4.04
CA LEU A 247 -7.31 20.83 3.56
C LEU A 247 -8.51 19.89 3.58
N THR A 248 -8.33 18.61 3.23
CA THR A 248 -9.42 17.63 3.17
C THR A 248 -10.09 17.40 4.53
N CYS A 249 -9.31 17.40 5.61
CA CYS A 249 -9.85 17.23 6.95
C CYS A 249 -10.56 18.48 7.47
N GLN A 250 -10.18 19.66 6.99
CA GLN A 250 -10.72 20.93 7.48
C GLN A 250 -11.95 21.38 6.70
N VAL A 251 -11.94 21.18 5.37
CA VAL A 251 -12.97 21.69 4.46
C VAL A 251 -13.20 20.71 3.28
N PRO A 252 -13.72 19.49 3.53
CA PRO A 252 -13.89 18.46 2.49
C PRO A 252 -14.77 18.92 1.32
N GLN A 253 -15.74 19.80 1.57
CA GLN A 253 -16.64 20.37 0.56
C GLN A 253 -15.91 21.15 -0.54
N LEU A 254 -14.75 21.76 -0.23
CA LEU A 254 -13.94 22.44 -1.25
C LEU A 254 -13.36 21.44 -2.26
N CYS A 255 -13.03 20.23 -1.81
CA CYS A 255 -12.51 19.18 -2.67
C CYS A 255 -13.59 18.64 -3.61
N ASP A 256 -14.82 18.45 -3.12
CA ASP A 256 -15.95 18.04 -3.96
C ASP A 256 -16.22 19.09 -5.05
N MET A 257 -16.27 20.37 -4.67
CA MET A 257 -16.43 21.48 -5.61
C MET A 257 -15.28 21.57 -6.64
N TRP A 258 -14.03 21.32 -6.21
CA TRP A 258 -12.89 21.28 -7.13
C TRP A 258 -13.01 20.14 -8.13
N CYS A 259 -13.54 19.01 -7.69
CA CYS A 259 -13.80 17.85 -8.53
C CYS A 259 -14.89 18.12 -9.57
N GLU A 260 -16.00 18.73 -9.16
CA GLU A 260 -17.11 19.10 -10.05
C GLU A 260 -16.68 20.15 -11.09
N LEU A 261 -15.90 21.17 -10.68
CA LEU A 261 -15.44 22.24 -11.56
C LEU A 261 -14.33 21.82 -12.52
N SER A 262 -13.49 20.87 -12.11
CA SER A 262 -12.33 20.48 -12.91
C SER A 262 -12.68 19.66 -14.14
N GLY A 263 -13.90 19.08 -14.22
CA GLY A 263 -14.62 18.58 -15.40
C GLY A 263 -13.95 17.52 -16.30
N THR A 264 -12.62 17.43 -16.29
CA THR A 264 -11.76 16.75 -17.27
C THR A 264 -10.31 16.59 -16.79
N TRP A 265 -9.89 17.14 -15.65
CA TRP A 265 -8.65 16.65 -14.95
C TRP A 265 -8.91 15.34 -14.19
N CYS A 266 -10.13 14.82 -14.32
CA CYS A 266 -10.67 13.69 -13.62
C CYS A 266 -10.86 12.44 -14.49
N ALA A 267 -10.34 12.43 -15.72
CA ALA A 267 -10.30 11.28 -16.64
C ALA A 267 -8.84 10.89 -16.91
#